data_AF-A0A947PU65-F1
#
_entry.id   AF-A0A947PU65-F1
#
_cell.length_a   1.000
_cell.length_b   1.000
_cell.length_c   1.000
_cell.angle_alpha   90.00
_cell.angle_beta   90.00
_cell.angle_gamma   90.00
#
_symmetry.space_group_name_H-M   'P 1'
#
loop_
_entity.id
_entity.type
_entity.pdbx_description
1 polymer ?
#
loop_
_entity_poly.entity_id
_entity_poly.type
_entity_poly.pdbx_seq_one_letter_code
_entity_poly.pdbx_strand_id
1 'polypeptide(L)'
;HRSLDALEEGGEPPLPASKTWTKTTQGNDDEHSLLTLFVCLAAGVPKKTLLTEKTAASLIRKIRKSGWQPGLAADFIRTHAAGAYQQDYTTLWTAFVQDAEKTLTSDSDYQLHDALALLRRECNVVG
;
A
#
# COMPACT_ATOMS: atom_id res chain seq x y z
N HIS A 1 25.86 -6.32 -50.27
CA HIS A 1 26.04 -5.12 -49.44
C HIS A 1 24.83 -5.04 -48.53
N ARG A 2 24.93 -5.55 -47.29
CA ARG A 2 24.84 -4.74 -46.04
C ARG A 2 23.65 -3.78 -46.10
N SER A 3 22.64 -3.86 -45.24
CA SER A 3 22.66 -3.62 -43.78
C SER A 3 21.30 -2.94 -43.49
N LEU A 4 20.60 -2.99 -42.36
CA LEU A 4 20.84 -3.42 -41.00
C LEU A 4 19.47 -3.89 -40.46
N ASP A 5 19.49 -4.98 -39.71
CA ASP A 5 18.58 -5.19 -38.58
C ASP A 5 18.58 -3.92 -37.72
N ALA A 6 17.48 -3.18 -37.75
CA ALA A 6 17.32 -1.99 -36.94
C ALA A 6 16.77 -2.42 -35.57
N LEU A 7 17.72 -2.75 -34.69
CA LEU A 7 17.67 -2.57 -33.25
C LEU A 7 16.43 -3.17 -32.56
N GLU A 8 16.58 -4.43 -32.14
CA GLU A 8 15.94 -4.90 -30.91
C GLU A 8 16.20 -3.84 -29.83
N GLU A 9 15.13 -3.19 -29.36
CA GLU A 9 15.14 -2.41 -28.12
C GLU A 9 15.37 -3.39 -26.96
N GLY A 10 16.62 -3.84 -26.81
CA GLY A 10 17.09 -4.83 -25.85
C GLY A 10 17.23 -4.25 -24.44
N GLY A 11 16.13 -3.72 -23.90
CA GLY A 11 15.99 -3.58 -22.45
C GLY A 11 15.66 -4.93 -21.85
N GLU A 12 16.42 -5.37 -20.85
CA GLU A 12 16.04 -6.54 -20.03
C GLU A 12 14.60 -6.34 -19.54
N PRO A 13 13.69 -7.31 -19.73
CA PRO A 13 12.32 -7.16 -19.27
C PRO A 13 12.29 -6.88 -17.77
N PRO A 14 11.39 -5.97 -17.31
CA PRO A 14 11.33 -5.61 -15.91
C PRO A 14 11.12 -6.85 -15.04
N LEU A 15 11.82 -6.91 -13.90
CA LEU A 15 11.76 -8.05 -13.01
C LEU A 15 10.31 -8.34 -12.57
N PRO A 16 9.88 -9.61 -12.61
CA PRO A 16 8.53 -9.97 -12.19
C PRO A 16 8.35 -9.78 -10.69
N ALA A 17 7.10 -9.69 -10.25
CA ALA A 17 6.78 -9.65 -8.83
C ALA A 17 7.23 -10.95 -8.13
N SER A 18 7.70 -10.82 -6.89
CA SER A 18 8.12 -11.96 -6.09
C SER A 18 6.93 -12.85 -5.68
N LYS A 19 7.18 -14.12 -5.35
CA LYS A 19 6.15 -15.01 -4.78
C LYS A 19 5.50 -14.43 -3.51
N THR A 20 6.28 -13.70 -2.70
CA THR A 20 5.79 -13.01 -1.50
C THR A 20 4.78 -11.93 -1.85
N TRP A 21 5.03 -11.15 -2.91
CA TRP A 21 4.07 -10.17 -3.42
C TRP A 21 2.76 -10.85 -3.82
N THR A 22 2.81 -11.81 -4.74
CA THR A 22 1.64 -12.51 -5.25
C THR A 22 0.79 -13.13 -4.13
N LYS A 23 1.44 -13.74 -3.14
CA LYS A 23 0.75 -14.32 -1.97
C LYS A 23 0.10 -13.25 -1.08
N THR A 24 0.74 -12.11 -0.93
CA THR A 24 0.31 -11.06 -0.01
C THR A 24 -0.78 -10.18 -0.60
N THR A 25 -0.68 -9.84 -1.89
CA THR A 25 -1.71 -9.09 -2.60
C THR A 25 -2.89 -9.97 -3.02
N GLN A 26 -2.69 -11.29 -3.08
CA GLN A 26 -3.71 -12.27 -3.50
C GLN A 26 -4.26 -11.97 -4.91
N GLY A 27 -3.42 -11.39 -5.76
CA GLY A 27 -3.81 -10.98 -7.12
C GLY A 27 -4.50 -9.62 -7.22
N ASN A 28 -4.74 -8.92 -6.11
CA ASN A 28 -5.24 -7.53 -6.15
C ASN A 28 -4.13 -6.59 -6.61
N ASP A 29 -4.47 -5.73 -7.56
CA ASP A 29 -3.64 -4.67 -8.14
C ASP A 29 -4.34 -3.30 -8.14
N ASP A 30 -5.61 -3.24 -7.71
CA ASP A 30 -6.33 -1.99 -7.54
C ASP A 30 -5.79 -1.17 -6.35
N GLU A 31 -5.82 0.15 -6.48
CA GLU A 31 -5.22 1.09 -5.53
C GLU A 31 -5.80 0.94 -4.12
N HIS A 32 -7.12 0.80 -3.98
CA HIS A 32 -7.78 0.72 -2.68
C HIS A 32 -7.41 -0.55 -1.91
N SER A 33 -7.40 -1.70 -2.57
CA SER A 33 -6.97 -2.97 -1.97
C SER A 33 -5.50 -2.95 -1.58
N LEU A 34 -4.64 -2.35 -2.42
CA LEU A 34 -3.22 -2.21 -2.14
C LEU A 34 -2.96 -1.24 -0.98
N LEU A 35 -3.61 -0.07 -0.94
CA LEU A 35 -3.52 0.87 0.18
C LEU A 35 -3.99 0.23 1.49
N THR A 36 -5.08 -0.56 1.44
CA THR A 36 -5.57 -1.33 2.60
C THR A 36 -4.52 -2.31 3.12
N LEU A 37 -3.86 -3.01 2.21
CA LEU A 37 -2.78 -3.92 2.54
C LEU A 37 -1.58 -3.19 3.15
N PHE A 38 -1.16 -2.07 2.55
CA PHE A 38 -0.01 -1.28 2.99
C PHE A 38 -0.25 -0.65 4.36
N VAL A 39 -1.44 -0.12 4.64
CA VAL A 39 -1.77 0.42 5.97
C VAL A 39 -1.78 -0.68 7.03
N CYS A 40 -2.28 -1.89 6.70
CA CYS A 40 -2.23 -3.03 7.62
C CYS A 40 -0.78 -3.47 7.92
N LEU A 41 0.06 -3.49 6.90
CA LEU A 41 1.48 -3.81 7.01
C LEU A 41 2.22 -2.78 7.87
N ALA A 42 2.03 -1.49 7.60
CA ALA A 42 2.63 -0.38 8.35
C ALA A 42 2.15 -0.27 9.80
N ALA A 43 0.94 -0.77 10.10
CA ALA A 43 0.40 -0.85 11.46
C ALA A 43 0.81 -2.13 12.22
N GLY A 44 1.53 -3.05 11.57
CA GLY A 44 1.94 -4.33 12.16
C GLY A 44 0.77 -5.26 12.51
N VAL A 45 -0.33 -5.19 11.76
CA VAL A 45 -1.50 -6.07 11.94
C VAL A 45 -1.57 -7.13 10.83
N PRO A 46 -2.47 -8.14 10.91
CA PRO A 46 -2.66 -9.08 9.82
C PRO A 46 -2.94 -8.36 8.49
N LYS A 47 -2.23 -8.79 7.45
CA LYS A 47 -2.31 -8.23 6.10
C LYS A 47 -3.68 -8.54 5.49
N LYS A 48 -4.40 -7.51 5.08
CA LYS A 48 -5.74 -7.61 4.50
C LYS A 48 -5.86 -6.65 3.33
N THR A 49 -6.60 -7.05 2.30
CA THR A 49 -7.00 -6.20 1.18
C THR A 49 -8.41 -5.64 1.32
N LEU A 50 -9.15 -6.07 2.36
CA LEU A 50 -10.50 -5.64 2.69
C LEU A 50 -10.64 -5.48 4.20
N LEU A 51 -11.21 -4.36 4.64
CA LEU A 51 -11.54 -4.09 6.03
C LEU A 51 -13.04 -3.95 6.21
N THR A 52 -13.57 -4.43 7.33
CA THR A 52 -14.84 -3.93 7.83
C THR A 52 -14.63 -2.64 8.61
N GLU A 53 -15.64 -1.80 8.76
CA GLU A 53 -15.57 -0.60 9.60
C GLU A 53 -15.05 -0.88 11.02
N LYS A 54 -15.52 -1.98 11.62
CA LYS A 54 -15.04 -2.43 12.95
C LYS A 54 -13.54 -2.70 12.96
N THR A 55 -13.02 -3.34 11.90
CA THR A 55 -11.59 -3.62 11.79
C THR A 55 -10.78 -2.37 11.45
N ALA A 56 -11.32 -1.45 10.65
CA ALA A 56 -10.70 -0.14 10.38
C ALA A 56 -10.60 0.69 11.67
N ALA A 57 -11.65 0.74 12.47
CA ALA A 57 -11.62 1.41 13.77
C ALA A 57 -10.62 0.76 14.74
N SER A 58 -10.44 -0.56 14.67
CA SER A 58 -9.44 -1.28 15.48
C SER A 58 -8.01 -1.00 15.00
N LEU A 59 -7.82 -0.91 13.69
CA LEU A 59 -6.55 -0.54 13.06
C LEU A 59 -6.10 0.86 13.48
N ILE A 60 -6.98 1.86 13.41
CA ILE A 60 -6.69 3.24 13.83
C ILE A 60 -6.26 3.27 15.30
N ARG A 61 -6.99 2.57 16.19
CA ARG A 61 -6.61 2.45 17.61
C ARG A 61 -5.25 1.80 17.78
N LYS A 62 -4.93 0.77 16.98
CA LYS A 62 -3.63 0.10 17.01
C LYS A 62 -2.51 1.05 16.59
N ILE A 63 -2.70 1.81 15.52
CA ILE A 63 -1.78 2.85 15.04
C ILE A 63 -1.50 3.86 16.15
N ARG A 64 -2.55 4.45 16.74
CA ARG A 64 -2.39 5.47 17.80
C ARG A 64 -1.73 4.92 19.06
N LYS A 65 -2.00 3.66 19.40
CA LYS A 65 -1.44 3.02 20.61
C LYS A 65 0.01 2.56 20.44
N SER A 66 0.37 2.03 19.27
CA SER A 66 1.66 1.33 19.06
C SER A 66 2.60 2.06 18.10
N GLY A 67 2.17 3.19 17.55
CA GLY A 67 2.86 3.87 16.46
C GLY A 67 2.50 3.33 15.09
N TRP A 68 2.70 4.19 14.08
CA TRP A 68 2.60 3.83 12.67
C TRP A 68 4.00 3.77 12.06
N GLN A 69 4.28 2.76 11.23
CA GLN A 69 5.58 2.59 10.58
C GLN A 69 5.44 2.51 9.06
N PRO A 70 5.24 3.65 8.36
CA PRO A 70 5.07 3.66 6.91
C PRO A 70 6.22 3.05 6.11
N GLY A 71 7.44 3.08 6.67
CA GLY A 71 8.63 2.49 6.06
C GLY A 71 8.50 0.99 5.78
N LEU A 72 7.76 0.25 6.62
CA LEU A 72 7.55 -1.20 6.41
C LEU A 72 6.84 -1.51 5.09
N ALA A 73 5.90 -0.65 4.69
CA ALA A 73 5.20 -0.81 3.42
C ALA A 73 6.05 -0.34 2.22
N ALA A 74 6.80 0.75 2.38
CA ALA A 74 7.74 1.20 1.34
C ALA A 74 8.83 0.16 1.05
N ASP A 75 9.39 -0.46 2.09
CA ASP A 75 10.38 -1.54 1.96
C ASP A 75 9.78 -2.78 1.30
N PHE A 76 8.55 -3.14 1.66
CA PHE A 76 7.84 -4.25 1.04
C PHE A 76 7.63 -4.04 -0.46
N ILE A 77 7.19 -2.84 -0.87
CA ILE A 77 6.98 -2.49 -2.28
C ILE A 77 8.30 -2.62 -3.06
N ARG A 78 9.35 -1.95 -2.59
CA ARG A 78 10.68 -1.96 -3.22
C ARG A 78 11.30 -3.36 -3.30
N THR A 79 11.04 -4.22 -2.32
CA THR A 79 11.62 -5.57 -2.27
C THR A 79 10.83 -6.57 -3.12
N HIS A 80 9.51 -6.42 -3.21
CA HIS A 80 8.64 -7.52 -3.65
C HIS A 80 7.80 -7.23 -4.89
N ALA A 81 7.46 -5.97 -5.18
CA ALA A 81 6.67 -5.62 -6.35
C ALA A 81 7.47 -5.84 -7.65
N ALA A 82 6.77 -6.04 -8.77
CA ALA A 82 7.41 -6.12 -10.07
C ALA A 82 8.11 -4.79 -10.39
N GLY A 83 9.31 -4.84 -10.98
CA GLY A 83 10.13 -3.67 -11.25
C GLY A 83 9.39 -2.58 -12.04
N ALA A 84 8.51 -2.99 -12.96
CA ALA A 84 7.67 -2.08 -13.75
C ALA A 84 6.73 -1.21 -12.90
N TYR A 85 6.27 -1.69 -11.75
CA TYR A 85 5.26 -1.03 -10.92
C TYR A 85 5.78 -0.55 -9.56
N GLN A 86 7.05 -0.84 -9.23
CA GLN A 86 7.64 -0.47 -7.94
C GLN A 86 7.55 1.03 -7.68
N GLN A 87 7.86 1.85 -8.69
CA GLN A 87 7.86 3.30 -8.54
C GLN A 87 6.44 3.86 -8.41
N ASP A 88 5.49 3.33 -9.16
CA ASP A 88 4.09 3.76 -9.11
C ASP A 88 3.48 3.44 -7.74
N TYR A 89 3.64 2.21 -7.24
CA TYR A 89 3.17 1.85 -5.91
C TYR A 89 3.88 2.61 -4.79
N THR A 90 5.16 2.94 -4.95
CA THR A 90 5.89 3.77 -3.98
C THR A 90 5.35 5.20 -3.95
N THR A 91 5.03 5.76 -5.12
CA THR A 91 4.44 7.10 -5.26
C THR A 91 3.05 7.14 -4.64
N LEU A 92 2.20 6.16 -4.98
CA LEU A 92 0.87 5.98 -4.41
C LEU A 92 0.93 5.92 -2.88
N TRP A 93 1.81 5.06 -2.34
CA TRP A 93 1.96 4.92 -0.89
C TRP A 93 2.45 6.21 -0.22
N THR A 94 3.43 6.88 -0.82
CA THR A 94 4.00 8.11 -0.25
C THR A 94 2.98 9.24 -0.23
N ALA A 95 2.19 9.40 -1.30
CA ALA A 95 1.12 10.39 -1.35
C ALA A 95 0.06 10.13 -0.27
N PHE A 96 -0.39 8.87 -0.13
CA PHE A 96 -1.31 8.49 0.94
C PHE A 96 -0.75 8.81 2.33
N VAL A 97 0.53 8.49 2.58
CA VAL A 97 1.15 8.76 3.90
C VAL A 97 1.17 10.25 4.21
N GLN A 98 1.56 11.09 3.25
CA GLN A 98 1.59 12.55 3.43
C GLN A 98 0.22 13.11 3.83
N ASP A 99 -0.85 12.61 3.22
CA ASP A 99 -2.21 13.08 3.50
C ASP A 99 -2.81 12.46 4.77
N ALA A 100 -2.47 11.21 5.08
CA ALA A 100 -3.12 10.43 6.11
C ALA A 100 -2.42 10.47 7.48
N GLU A 101 -1.11 10.73 7.54
CA GLU A 101 -0.31 10.56 8.76
C GLU A 101 -0.88 11.35 9.93
N LYS A 102 -1.15 12.65 9.73
CA LYS A 102 -1.69 13.52 10.78
C LYS A 102 -3.03 13.01 11.30
N THR A 103 -3.93 12.59 10.42
CA THR A 103 -5.29 12.16 10.77
C THR A 103 -5.28 10.80 11.48
N LEU A 104 -4.48 9.84 11.00
CA LEU A 104 -4.41 8.50 11.55
C LEU A 104 -3.72 8.48 12.92
N THR A 105 -2.73 9.34 13.14
CA THR A 105 -1.95 9.41 14.39
C THR A 105 -2.50 10.41 15.42
N SER A 106 -3.35 11.36 15.02
CA SER A 106 -3.95 12.35 15.92
C SER A 106 -4.70 11.72 17.09
N ASP A 107 -4.44 12.16 18.32
CA ASP A 107 -5.16 11.75 19.52
C ASP A 107 -6.40 12.60 19.80
N SER A 108 -6.58 13.72 19.08
CA SER A 108 -7.63 14.71 19.30
C SER A 108 -9.01 14.29 18.77
N ASP A 109 -9.04 13.32 17.85
CA ASP A 109 -10.26 12.73 17.31
C ASP A 109 -10.71 11.54 18.18
N TYR A 110 -11.39 11.82 19.29
CA TYR A 110 -11.82 10.81 20.26
C TYR A 110 -12.82 9.79 19.69
N GLN A 111 -13.58 10.17 18.67
CA GLN A 111 -14.60 9.30 18.04
C GLN A 111 -14.09 8.58 16.79
N LEU A 112 -12.85 8.86 16.36
CA LEU A 112 -12.22 8.31 15.15
C LEU A 112 -12.93 8.70 13.85
N HIS A 113 -13.74 9.76 13.85
CA HIS A 113 -14.60 10.10 12.71
C HIS A 113 -13.79 10.47 11.47
N ASP A 114 -12.82 11.36 11.63
CA ASP A 114 -11.99 11.83 10.51
C ASP A 114 -11.09 10.70 10.00
N ALA A 115 -10.51 9.92 10.92
CA ALA A 115 -9.69 8.78 10.57
C ALA A 115 -10.48 7.68 9.85
N LEU A 116 -11.72 7.41 10.26
CA LEU A 116 -12.59 6.46 9.56
C LEU A 116 -13.06 6.98 8.22
N ALA A 117 -13.41 8.27 8.11
CA ALA A 117 -13.78 8.88 6.83
C ALA A 117 -12.64 8.80 5.82
N LEU A 118 -11.40 9.05 6.27
CA LEU A 118 -10.20 8.89 5.46
C LEU A 118 -10.04 7.43 4.98
N LEU A 119 -10.11 6.45 5.88
CA LEU A 119 -9.95 5.04 5.48
C LEU A 119 -11.07 4.58 4.54
N ARG A 120 -12.31 5.05 4.69
CA ARG A 120 -13.40 4.73 3.76
C ARG A 120 -13.19 5.33 2.36
N ARG A 121 -12.49 6.46 2.27
CA ARG A 121 -12.21 7.15 1.01
C ARG A 121 -11.04 6.51 0.25
N GLU A 122 -9.99 6.17 0.98
CA GLU A 122 -8.71 5.76 0.38
C GLU A 122 -8.51 4.24 0.37
N CYS A 123 -9.12 3.51 1.31
CA CYS A 123 -8.96 2.07 1.45
C CYS A 123 -10.24 1.33 1.09
N ASN A 124 -10.10 0.03 0.84
CA ASN A 124 -11.20 -0.91 0.62
C ASN A 124 -11.85 -1.27 1.97
N VAL A 125 -12.80 -0.43 2.38
CA VAL A 125 -13.57 -0.59 3.61
C VAL A 125 -15.02 -0.87 3.28
N VAL A 126 -15.57 -1.93 3.86
CA VAL A 126 -16.99 -2.29 3.78
C VAL A 126 -17.68 -2.08 5.12
N GLY A 127 -18.89 -1.52 5.09
CA GLY A 127 -19.74 -1.32 6.25
C GLY A 127 -20.96 -0.49 5.93
#